data_AF-A0A849ELN0-F1
#
_entry.id   AF-A0A849ELN0-F1
#
_cell.length_a   1.000
_cell.length_b   1.000
_cell.length_c   1.000
_cell.angle_alpha   90.00
_cell.angle_beta   90.00
_cell.angle_gamma   90.00
#
_symmetry.space_group_name_H-M   'P 1'
#
loop_
_entity.id
_entity.type
_entity.pdbx_description
1 polymer ?
#
loop_
_entity_poly.entity_id
_entity_poly.type
_entity_poly.pdbx_seq_one_letter_code
_entity_poly.pdbx_strand_id
1 'polypeptide(L)'
;CDVLIAIGMRFDDRVTGSLDTYAKQAKIIHIEIDPAEINKNVKADIPLLGDAKETLSKLLPKINKNSHDAWLNEFRKKHEEEYKVVIEKDLYPTKDGLTMGEVIEEINKASKNKAVIVTDVGQHQMVACRYAKFAQSKSNITSGGLGTMGFALPAAIGAKMGAMDREVVAIIGDGGYQMTIQELATIFQNKTPVKIVVLNNEHLGMVRQWQELFFESRYASTVMTNPDFVRIAEGYHIKAQRVSERKNLRSAVEEMIACKEAYFLEVKVEKEDNVFPMIPSGASVSDIRLK
;
A
#
# COMPACT_ATOMS: atom_id res chain seq x y z
N CYS A 1 23.29 2.04 7.98
CA CYS A 1 24.24 1.39 7.07
C CYS A 1 25.48 2.25 6.94
N ASP A 2 26.58 1.67 6.43
CA ASP A 2 27.83 2.32 6.04
C ASP A 2 27.93 2.54 4.52
N VAL A 3 27.20 1.74 3.74
CA VAL A 3 26.97 1.93 2.30
C VAL A 3 25.48 1.89 1.99
N LEU A 4 24.99 2.82 1.18
CA LEU A 4 23.63 2.85 0.65
C LEU A 4 23.69 2.70 -0.88
N ILE A 5 23.08 1.63 -1.40
CA ILE A 5 22.98 1.37 -2.84
C ILE A 5 21.56 1.68 -3.28
N ALA A 6 21.36 2.86 -3.87
CA ALA A 6 20.09 3.31 -4.41
C ALA A 6 19.95 2.89 -5.88
N ILE A 7 18.92 2.09 -6.18
CA ILE A 7 18.70 1.49 -7.50
C ILE A 7 17.34 1.95 -8.02
N GLY A 8 17.31 2.84 -9.03
CA GLY A 8 16.07 3.41 -9.58
C GLY A 8 15.25 4.15 -8.52
N MET A 9 15.93 4.90 -7.65
CA MET A 9 15.35 5.60 -6.52
C MET A 9 15.65 7.09 -6.63
N ARG A 10 14.64 7.92 -6.42
CA ARG A 10 14.72 9.39 -6.53
C ARG A 10 14.88 10.16 -5.22
N PHE A 11 15.12 9.46 -4.11
CA PHE A 11 15.23 10.05 -2.76
C PHE A 11 14.09 11.02 -2.42
N ASP A 12 12.85 10.55 -2.56
CA ASP A 12 11.64 11.30 -2.21
C ASP A 12 11.56 11.61 -0.71
N ASP A 13 10.96 12.75 -0.34
CA ASP A 13 10.86 13.19 1.05
C ASP A 13 10.07 12.21 1.95
N ARG A 14 9.13 11.45 1.37
CA ARG A 14 8.38 10.40 2.10
C ARG A 14 9.24 9.19 2.45
N VAL A 15 10.39 9.03 1.81
CA VAL A 15 11.36 7.97 2.12
C VAL A 15 12.50 8.51 2.98
N THR A 16 12.98 9.73 2.69
CA THR A 16 14.16 10.26 3.36
C THR A 16 13.87 10.90 4.71
N GLY A 17 12.64 11.38 4.94
CA GLY A 17 12.38 12.29 6.06
C GLY A 17 13.31 13.49 6.01
N SER A 18 13.91 13.86 7.15
CA SER A 18 14.90 14.93 7.21
C SER A 18 16.20 14.61 6.45
N LEU A 19 16.46 15.35 5.37
CA LEU A 19 17.69 15.26 4.57
C LEU A 19 18.95 15.67 5.35
N ASP A 20 18.83 16.43 6.43
CA ASP A 20 19.96 16.82 7.29
C ASP A 20 20.53 15.64 8.06
N THR A 21 19.72 14.62 8.31
CA THR A 21 20.12 13.41 9.06
C THR A 21 20.14 12.16 8.19
N TYR A 22 19.52 12.18 7.02
CA TYR A 22 19.41 11.01 6.16
C TYR A 22 20.78 10.54 5.64
N ALA A 23 21.15 9.32 6.04
CA ALA A 23 22.31 8.57 5.55
C ALA A 23 23.67 9.32 5.54
N LYS A 24 23.87 10.31 6.42
CA LYS A 24 25.09 11.14 6.46
C LYS A 24 26.38 10.37 6.75
N GLN A 25 26.25 9.21 7.38
CA GLN A 25 27.35 8.31 7.71
C GLN A 25 27.70 7.33 6.58
N ALA A 26 26.86 7.23 5.54
CA ALA A 26 26.98 6.20 4.52
C ALA A 26 27.65 6.72 3.25
N LYS A 27 28.41 5.85 2.57
CA LYS A 27 28.80 6.06 1.17
C LYS A 27 27.61 5.74 0.27
N ILE A 28 27.31 6.62 -0.68
CA ILE A 28 26.10 6.55 -1.50
C ILE A 28 26.46 6.18 -2.93
N ILE A 29 25.97 5.02 -3.37
CA ILE A 29 26.01 4.57 -4.77
C ILE A 29 24.62 4.76 -5.34
N HIS A 30 24.48 5.55 -6.40
CA HIS A 30 23.19 5.90 -6.98
C HIS A 30 23.13 5.48 -8.45
N ILE A 31 22.36 4.42 -8.73
CA ILE A 31 22.09 3.93 -10.08
C ILE A 31 20.77 4.52 -10.54
N GLU A 32 20.83 5.38 -11.56
CA GLU A 32 19.68 6.16 -12.02
C GLU A 32 19.75 6.38 -13.53
N ILE A 33 18.60 6.35 -14.19
CA ILE A 33 18.50 6.54 -15.64
C ILE A 33 18.37 8.02 -15.99
N ASP A 34 17.73 8.82 -15.12
CA ASP A 34 17.53 10.25 -15.33
C ASP A 34 18.65 11.08 -14.70
N PRO A 35 19.47 11.79 -15.51
CA PRO A 35 20.54 12.64 -14.97
C PRO A 35 20.02 13.77 -14.07
N ALA A 36 18.76 14.18 -14.19
CA ALA A 36 18.17 15.22 -13.34
C ALA A 36 17.94 14.76 -11.89
N GLU A 37 17.89 13.45 -11.65
CA GLU A 37 17.68 12.88 -10.31
C GLU A 37 18.99 12.67 -9.54
N ILE A 38 20.13 12.58 -10.26
CA ILE A 38 21.46 12.47 -9.64
C ILE A 38 21.79 13.74 -8.88
N ASN A 39 22.19 13.60 -7.61
CA ASN A 39 22.57 14.70 -6.72
C ASN A 39 21.46 15.75 -6.47
N LYS A 40 20.21 15.48 -6.85
CA LYS A 40 19.11 16.43 -6.68
C LYS A 40 18.79 16.68 -5.21
N ASN A 41 18.53 15.60 -4.46
CA ASN A 41 18.17 15.67 -3.03
C ASN A 41 19.31 15.18 -2.12
N VAL A 42 19.99 14.11 -2.53
CA VAL A 42 21.08 13.48 -1.79
C VAL A 42 22.28 13.37 -2.70
N LYS A 43 23.44 13.85 -2.26
CA LYS A 43 24.68 13.78 -3.02
C LYS A 43 25.20 12.34 -3.05
N ALA A 44 25.36 11.77 -4.23
CA ALA A 44 25.96 10.47 -4.45
C ALA A 44 27.50 10.58 -4.45
N ASP A 45 28.17 9.64 -3.79
CA ASP A 45 29.63 9.48 -3.90
C ASP A 45 30.00 8.80 -5.23
N ILE A 46 29.17 7.86 -5.67
CA ILE A 46 29.35 7.10 -6.91
C ILE A 46 28.04 7.12 -7.71
N PRO A 47 27.83 8.14 -8.56
CA PRO A 47 26.69 8.15 -9.49
C PRO A 47 26.96 7.22 -10.67
N LEU A 48 26.00 6.37 -11.00
CA LEU A 48 26.03 5.45 -12.13
C LEU A 48 24.81 5.73 -13.01
N LEU A 49 25.03 6.53 -14.06
CA LEU A 49 23.98 6.90 -15.01
C LEU A 49 23.72 5.76 -15.99
N GLY A 50 22.50 5.25 -16.03
CA GLY A 50 22.06 4.23 -16.99
C GLY A 50 20.89 3.38 -16.49
N ASP A 51 20.44 2.47 -17.35
CA ASP A 51 19.42 1.50 -16.98
C ASP A 51 19.91 0.60 -15.83
N ALA A 52 19.07 0.46 -14.80
CA ALA A 52 19.42 -0.28 -13.59
C ALA A 52 19.67 -1.77 -13.86
N LYS A 53 18.89 -2.41 -14.74
CA LYS A 53 19.03 -3.82 -15.08
C LYS A 53 20.33 -4.08 -15.83
N GLU A 54 20.67 -3.22 -16.79
CA GLU A 54 21.93 -3.32 -17.53
C GLU A 54 23.14 -3.07 -16.63
N THR A 55 23.06 -2.05 -15.77
CA THR A 55 24.12 -1.70 -14.83
C THR A 55 24.38 -2.84 -13.85
N LEU A 56 23.33 -3.39 -13.24
CA LEU A 56 23.45 -4.53 -12.33
C LEU A 56 24.01 -5.76 -13.03
N SER A 57 23.63 -6.02 -14.28
CA SER A 57 24.14 -7.16 -15.05
C SER A 57 25.66 -7.10 -15.26
N LYS A 58 26.25 -5.89 -15.32
CA LYS A 58 27.70 -5.66 -15.41
C LYS A 58 28.41 -5.68 -14.05
N LEU A 59 27.71 -5.29 -12.99
CA LEU A 59 28.24 -5.23 -11.62
C LEU A 59 28.23 -6.59 -10.93
N LEU A 60 27.13 -7.34 -11.01
CA LEU A 60 26.93 -8.61 -10.28
C LEU A 60 28.10 -9.61 -10.43
N PRO A 61 28.69 -9.82 -11.62
CA PRO A 61 29.83 -10.74 -11.77
C PRO A 61 31.11 -10.29 -11.05
N LYS A 62 31.19 -9.02 -10.64
CA LYS A 62 32.34 -8.42 -9.95
C LYS A 62 32.17 -8.40 -8.42
N ILE A 63 31.01 -8.82 -7.92
CA ILE A 63 30.70 -8.81 -6.49
C ILE A 63 31.20 -10.11 -5.86
N ASN A 64 31.98 -9.98 -4.79
CA ASN A 64 32.37 -11.12 -3.97
C ASN A 64 31.19 -11.52 -3.07
N LYS A 65 30.89 -12.82 -3.03
CA LYS A 65 29.91 -13.36 -2.07
C LYS A 65 30.39 -13.08 -0.64
N ASN A 66 29.49 -12.59 0.22
CA ASN A 66 29.78 -12.29 1.62
C ASN A 66 28.56 -12.59 2.50
N SER A 67 28.73 -12.64 3.83
CA SER A 67 27.63 -12.67 4.80
C SER A 67 27.79 -11.53 5.81
N HIS A 68 26.67 -11.06 6.32
CA HIS A 68 26.62 -9.98 7.31
C HIS A 68 25.64 -10.35 8.44
N ASP A 69 25.77 -11.56 8.99
CA ASP A 69 24.77 -12.12 9.91
C ASP A 69 24.53 -11.24 11.14
N ALA A 70 25.58 -10.64 11.72
CA ALA A 70 25.43 -9.69 12.82
C ALA A 70 24.59 -8.48 12.44
N TRP A 71 24.81 -7.91 11.24
CA TRP A 71 24.04 -6.77 10.73
C TRP A 71 22.59 -7.16 10.40
N LEU A 72 22.40 -8.30 9.75
CA LEU A 72 21.07 -8.84 9.43
C LEU A 72 20.25 -9.15 10.70
N ASN A 73 20.90 -9.60 11.78
CA ASN A 73 20.25 -9.86 13.06
C ASN A 73 19.68 -8.59 13.71
N GLU A 74 20.27 -7.41 13.48
CA GLU A 74 19.69 -6.15 14.01
C GLU A 74 18.32 -5.86 13.38
N PHE A 75 18.16 -6.09 12.07
CA PHE A 75 16.84 -5.96 11.43
C PHE A 75 15.84 -6.99 11.92
N ARG A 76 16.27 -8.24 12.18
CA ARG A 76 15.39 -9.27 12.73
C ARG A 76 14.84 -8.86 14.09
N LYS A 77 15.70 -8.36 15.00
CA LYS A 77 15.29 -7.84 16.31
C LYS A 77 14.29 -6.68 16.17
N LYS A 78 14.54 -5.75 15.25
CA LYS A 78 13.63 -4.62 15.00
C LYS A 78 12.30 -5.04 14.39
N HIS A 79 12.31 -6.04 13.53
CA HIS A 79 11.10 -6.64 13.01
C HIS A 79 10.29 -7.35 14.10
N GLU A 80 10.94 -8.08 15.03
CA GLU A 80 10.25 -8.70 16.17
C GLU A 80 9.59 -7.66 17.10
N GLU A 81 10.26 -6.52 17.31
CA GLU A 81 9.72 -5.38 18.06
C GLU A 81 8.49 -4.79 17.36
N GLU A 82 8.60 -4.45 16.07
CA GLU A 82 7.50 -3.95 15.25
C GLU A 82 6.34 -4.96 15.18
N TYR A 83 6.65 -6.26 15.06
CA TYR A 83 5.65 -7.31 14.95
C TYR A 83 4.72 -7.32 16.16
N LYS A 84 5.29 -7.34 17.36
CA LYS A 84 4.55 -7.38 18.62
C LYS A 84 3.75 -6.10 18.87
N VAL A 85 4.30 -4.95 18.48
CA VAL A 85 3.67 -3.65 18.80
C VAL A 85 2.59 -3.27 17.79
N VAL A 86 2.82 -3.56 16.51
CA VAL A 86 2.05 -3.08 15.36
C VAL A 86 1.45 -4.23 14.54
N ILE A 87 2.28 -5.06 13.91
CA ILE A 87 1.83 -5.98 12.84
C ILE A 87 0.84 -7.02 13.37
N GLU A 88 1.11 -7.61 14.53
CA GLU A 88 0.24 -8.63 15.12
C GLU A 88 -1.16 -8.10 15.39
N LYS A 89 -1.28 -6.85 15.86
CA LYS A 89 -2.58 -6.24 16.15
C LYS A 89 -3.34 -5.86 14.90
N ASP A 90 -2.63 -5.51 13.82
CA ASP A 90 -3.25 -5.20 12.54
C ASP A 90 -3.71 -6.47 11.81
N LEU A 91 -2.95 -7.57 11.88
CA LEU A 91 -3.26 -8.79 11.13
C LEU A 91 -4.12 -9.78 11.93
N TYR A 92 -3.97 -9.80 13.25
CA TYR A 92 -4.62 -10.76 14.15
C TYR A 92 -5.18 -10.05 15.41
N PRO A 93 -6.03 -9.02 15.24
CA PRO A 93 -6.63 -8.30 16.35
C PRO A 93 -7.51 -9.22 17.22
N THR A 94 -7.50 -8.95 18.53
CA THR A 94 -8.42 -9.58 19.49
C THR A 94 -9.67 -8.74 19.77
N LYS A 95 -9.71 -7.48 19.31
CA LYS A 95 -10.88 -6.59 19.40
C LYS A 95 -12.00 -7.03 18.46
N ASP A 96 -13.23 -6.60 18.70
CA ASP A 96 -14.40 -7.03 17.93
C ASP A 96 -14.36 -6.56 16.47
N GLY A 97 -14.12 -5.27 16.22
CA GLY A 97 -14.15 -4.69 14.88
C GLY A 97 -12.97 -5.10 14.02
N LEU A 98 -13.22 -5.12 12.71
CA LEU A 98 -12.28 -5.54 11.67
C LEU A 98 -11.20 -4.49 11.44
N THR A 99 -9.94 -4.91 11.34
CA THR A 99 -8.87 -4.04 10.86
C THR A 99 -8.73 -4.14 9.34
N MET A 100 -8.11 -3.15 8.72
CA MET A 100 -7.74 -3.22 7.30
C MET A 100 -6.72 -4.35 7.04
N GLY A 101 -5.81 -4.62 8.00
CA GLY A 101 -4.77 -5.64 7.87
C GLY A 101 -5.32 -7.06 7.76
N GLU A 102 -6.35 -7.40 8.53
CA GLU A 102 -7.08 -8.68 8.42
C GLU A 102 -7.59 -8.93 7.00
N VAL A 103 -8.18 -7.90 6.38
CA VAL A 103 -8.72 -7.99 5.02
C VAL A 103 -7.62 -8.30 4.01
N ILE A 104 -6.49 -7.60 4.11
CA ILE A 104 -5.35 -7.83 3.22
C ILE A 104 -4.77 -9.24 3.40
N GLU A 105 -4.69 -9.74 4.64
CA GLU A 105 -4.17 -11.10 4.89
C GLU A 105 -5.11 -12.20 4.37
N GLU A 106 -6.43 -12.03 4.45
CA GLU A 106 -7.36 -12.98 3.82
C GLU A 106 -7.24 -12.92 2.28
N ILE A 107 -7.02 -11.74 1.68
CA ILE A 107 -6.77 -11.60 0.24
C ILE A 107 -5.46 -12.28 -0.16
N ASN A 108 -4.40 -12.14 0.63
CA ASN A 108 -3.12 -12.83 0.43
C ASN A 108 -3.35 -14.35 0.36
N LYS A 109 -4.05 -14.92 1.34
CA LYS A 109 -4.34 -16.36 1.43
C LYS A 109 -5.17 -16.84 0.24
N ALA A 110 -6.28 -16.18 -0.05
CA ALA A 110 -7.20 -16.58 -1.12
C ALA A 110 -6.55 -16.46 -2.52
N SER A 111 -5.77 -15.40 -2.76
CA SER A 111 -5.05 -15.19 -4.02
C SER A 111 -3.72 -15.95 -4.10
N LYS A 112 -3.31 -16.64 -3.03
CA LYS A 112 -2.01 -17.31 -2.90
C LYS A 112 -0.84 -16.35 -3.17
N ASN A 113 -0.95 -15.10 -2.72
CA ASN A 113 0.03 -14.01 -2.89
C ASN A 113 0.29 -13.62 -4.36
N LYS A 114 -0.62 -13.95 -5.28
CA LYS A 114 -0.44 -13.72 -6.74
C LYS A 114 -1.23 -12.54 -7.29
N ALA A 115 -2.17 -11.99 -6.52
CA ALA A 115 -2.97 -10.86 -6.95
C ALA A 115 -2.11 -9.64 -7.27
N VAL A 116 -2.50 -8.90 -8.31
CA VAL A 116 -2.12 -7.50 -8.48
C VAL A 116 -2.99 -6.69 -7.54
N ILE A 117 -2.34 -5.98 -6.63
CA ILE A 117 -2.99 -5.04 -5.72
C ILE A 117 -2.91 -3.66 -6.34
N VAL A 118 -4.07 -3.07 -6.56
CA VAL A 118 -4.21 -1.68 -6.99
C VAL A 118 -4.79 -0.91 -5.83
N THR A 119 -4.14 0.15 -5.37
CA THR A 119 -4.64 0.88 -4.20
C THR A 119 -5.06 2.29 -4.56
N ASP A 120 -6.02 2.80 -3.81
CA ASP A 120 -6.29 4.24 -3.81
C ASP A 120 -5.34 4.92 -2.82
N VAL A 121 -5.65 6.14 -2.39
CA VAL A 121 -4.78 6.94 -1.52
C VAL A 121 -5.41 7.13 -0.14
N GLY A 122 -4.64 6.81 0.91
CA GLY A 122 -5.07 6.94 2.30
C GLY A 122 -4.47 5.87 3.23
N GLN A 123 -5.13 5.60 4.36
CA GLN A 123 -4.64 4.56 5.30
C GLN A 123 -4.64 3.17 4.67
N HIS A 124 -5.70 2.83 3.92
CA HIS A 124 -5.81 1.57 3.18
C HIS A 124 -4.65 1.36 2.19
N GLN A 125 -4.13 2.43 1.57
CA GLN A 125 -2.94 2.39 0.70
C GLN A 125 -1.72 1.89 1.47
N MET A 126 -1.49 2.47 2.65
CA MET A 126 -0.35 2.12 3.50
C MET A 126 -0.47 0.71 4.03
N VAL A 127 -1.65 0.33 4.54
CA VAL A 127 -1.94 -1.03 5.02
C VAL A 127 -1.75 -2.06 3.91
N ALA A 128 -2.32 -1.82 2.72
CA ALA A 128 -2.15 -2.71 1.59
C ALA A 128 -0.67 -2.84 1.19
N CYS A 129 0.09 -1.73 1.12
CA CYS A 129 1.51 -1.77 0.79
C CYS A 129 2.35 -2.51 1.87
N ARG A 130 1.96 -2.41 3.14
CA ARG A 130 2.65 -3.08 4.26
C ARG A 130 2.39 -4.58 4.31
N TYR A 131 1.16 -4.99 4.04
CA TYR A 131 0.73 -6.37 4.33
C TYR A 131 0.46 -7.21 3.09
N ALA A 132 0.31 -6.63 1.90
CA ALA A 132 0.21 -7.43 0.68
C ALA A 132 1.52 -8.18 0.41
N LYS A 133 1.42 -9.48 0.13
CA LYS A 133 2.55 -10.34 -0.20
C LYS A 133 2.65 -10.43 -1.72
N PHE A 134 3.68 -9.80 -2.30
CA PHE A 134 3.88 -9.78 -3.75
C PHE A 134 4.79 -10.92 -4.22
N ALA A 135 4.22 -12.01 -4.74
CA ALA A 135 5.00 -13.12 -5.28
C ALA A 135 5.52 -12.89 -6.71
N GLN A 136 5.06 -11.82 -7.38
CA GLN A 136 5.36 -11.53 -8.78
C GLN A 136 5.68 -10.04 -8.97
N SER A 137 6.50 -9.71 -9.98
CA SER A 137 6.75 -8.31 -10.36
C SER A 137 5.47 -7.63 -10.88
N LYS A 138 5.42 -6.29 -10.85
CA LYS A 138 4.26 -5.51 -11.35
C LYS A 138 2.95 -5.90 -10.66
N SER A 139 3.00 -6.04 -9.33
CA SER A 139 1.86 -6.46 -8.50
C SER A 139 1.40 -5.40 -7.51
N ASN A 140 2.09 -4.26 -7.45
CA ASN A 140 1.69 -3.09 -6.67
C ASN A 140 1.51 -1.92 -7.64
N ILE A 141 0.29 -1.44 -7.78
CA ILE A 141 -0.06 -0.32 -8.65
C ILE A 141 -0.75 0.73 -7.78
N THR A 142 -0.10 1.87 -7.58
CA THR A 142 -0.56 2.88 -6.63
C THR A 142 -0.13 4.27 -7.06
N SER A 143 -0.94 5.28 -6.77
CA SER A 143 -0.57 6.68 -6.97
C SER A 143 0.29 7.16 -5.79
N GLY A 144 1.61 7.00 -5.92
CA GLY A 144 2.59 7.44 -4.90
C GLY A 144 2.91 8.94 -4.96
N GLY A 145 3.49 9.39 -6.06
CA GLY A 145 4.07 10.75 -6.15
C GLY A 145 3.06 11.89 -5.99
N LEU A 146 1.94 11.85 -6.72
CA LEU A 146 0.89 12.88 -6.63
C LEU A 146 -0.14 12.58 -5.53
N GLY A 147 -0.33 11.31 -5.18
CA GLY A 147 -1.35 10.93 -4.19
C GLY A 147 -2.78 11.22 -4.63
N THR A 148 -3.13 10.92 -5.89
CA THR A 148 -4.49 11.14 -6.44
C THR A 148 -5.50 10.14 -5.88
N MET A 149 -6.47 10.62 -5.10
CA MET A 149 -7.65 9.85 -4.71
C MET A 149 -8.58 9.58 -5.91
N GLY A 150 -9.28 8.44 -5.93
CA GLY A 150 -10.06 7.97 -7.09
C GLY A 150 -9.21 7.26 -8.14
N PHE A 151 -7.92 7.04 -7.88
CA PHE A 151 -7.02 6.40 -8.83
C PHE A 151 -7.33 4.90 -9.03
N ALA A 152 -7.70 4.21 -7.96
CA ALA A 152 -7.67 2.75 -7.93
C ALA A 152 -8.63 2.06 -8.90
N LEU A 153 -9.87 2.54 -8.98
CA LEU A 153 -10.90 1.89 -9.79
C LEU A 153 -10.56 1.93 -11.30
N PRO A 154 -10.28 3.11 -11.91
CA PRO A 154 -9.83 3.17 -13.30
C PRO A 154 -8.47 2.46 -13.51
N ALA A 155 -7.53 2.59 -12.57
CA ALA A 155 -6.25 1.89 -12.67
C ALA A 155 -6.40 0.36 -12.63
N ALA A 156 -7.35 -0.17 -11.85
CA ALA A 156 -7.63 -1.61 -11.77
C ALA A 156 -8.27 -2.16 -13.04
N ILE A 157 -9.13 -1.37 -13.71
CA ILE A 157 -9.62 -1.70 -15.06
C ILE A 157 -8.42 -1.86 -16.02
N GLY A 158 -7.55 -0.85 -16.08
CA GLY A 158 -6.37 -0.88 -16.94
C GLY A 158 -5.40 -2.04 -16.61
N ALA A 159 -5.14 -2.26 -15.33
CA ALA A 159 -4.30 -3.37 -14.86
C ALA A 159 -4.88 -4.73 -15.25
N LYS A 160 -6.19 -4.92 -15.11
CA LYS A 160 -6.85 -6.17 -15.48
C LYS A 160 -6.80 -6.39 -16.98
N MET A 161 -7.01 -5.35 -17.78
CA MET A 161 -6.89 -5.44 -19.25
C MET A 161 -5.44 -5.73 -19.70
N GLY A 162 -4.44 -5.20 -18.99
CA GLY A 162 -3.03 -5.46 -19.27
C GLY A 162 -2.51 -6.82 -18.77
N ALA A 163 -3.26 -7.50 -17.89
CA ALA A 163 -2.89 -8.78 -17.30
C ALA A 163 -4.15 -9.64 -17.02
N MET A 164 -4.88 -9.99 -18.09
CA MET A 164 -6.17 -10.68 -18.00
C MET A 164 -6.11 -12.03 -17.26
N ASP A 165 -4.95 -12.69 -17.29
CA ASP A 165 -4.67 -13.96 -16.64
C ASP A 165 -4.42 -13.84 -15.12
N ARG A 166 -4.22 -12.61 -14.62
CA ARG A 166 -3.94 -12.35 -13.20
C ARG A 166 -5.18 -11.83 -12.49
N GLU A 167 -5.33 -12.21 -11.23
CA GLU A 167 -6.32 -11.58 -10.34
C GLU A 167 -5.90 -10.14 -10.05
N VAL A 168 -6.82 -9.20 -10.18
CA VAL A 168 -6.60 -7.78 -9.89
C VAL A 168 -7.60 -7.35 -8.82
N VAL A 169 -7.06 -6.93 -7.68
CA VAL A 169 -7.83 -6.50 -6.51
C VAL A 169 -7.56 -5.03 -6.26
N ALA A 170 -8.60 -4.21 -6.42
CA ALA A 170 -8.60 -2.81 -6.07
C ALA A 170 -8.92 -2.65 -4.57
N ILE A 171 -7.98 -2.12 -3.78
CA ILE A 171 -8.16 -1.78 -2.38
C ILE A 171 -8.40 -0.28 -2.28
N ILE A 172 -9.63 0.10 -1.93
CA ILE A 172 -10.11 1.47 -2.05
C ILE A 172 -10.66 1.93 -0.69
N GLY A 173 -10.37 3.16 -0.29
CA GLY A 173 -11.10 3.81 0.80
C GLY A 173 -12.47 4.29 0.33
N ASP A 174 -13.45 4.35 1.23
CA ASP A 174 -14.79 4.88 0.98
C ASP A 174 -14.82 6.28 0.36
N GLY A 175 -13.93 7.19 0.80
CA GLY A 175 -13.81 8.52 0.21
C GLY A 175 -13.26 8.52 -1.21
N GLY A 176 -12.21 7.73 -1.46
CA GLY A 176 -11.61 7.60 -2.80
C GLY A 176 -12.54 6.91 -3.79
N TYR A 177 -13.27 5.89 -3.34
CA TYR A 177 -14.26 5.17 -4.15
C TYR A 177 -15.32 6.11 -4.74
N GLN A 178 -15.81 7.06 -3.95
CA GLN A 178 -16.82 8.01 -4.39
C GLN A 178 -16.34 8.97 -5.49
N MET A 179 -15.03 9.22 -5.60
CA MET A 179 -14.50 10.16 -6.60
C MET A 179 -14.64 9.63 -8.03
N THR A 180 -14.60 8.32 -8.21
CA THR A 180 -14.64 7.69 -9.54
C THR A 180 -15.61 6.51 -9.63
N ILE A 181 -16.65 6.49 -8.77
CA ILE A 181 -17.62 5.39 -8.70
C ILE A 181 -18.37 5.16 -10.03
N GLN A 182 -18.45 6.17 -10.90
CA GLN A 182 -19.02 6.03 -12.25
C GLN A 182 -18.30 5.00 -13.12
N GLU A 183 -17.05 4.63 -12.81
CA GLU A 183 -16.31 3.61 -13.57
C GLU A 183 -16.89 2.19 -13.40
N LEU A 184 -17.83 1.99 -12.48
CA LEU A 184 -18.66 0.78 -12.47
C LEU A 184 -19.41 0.60 -13.81
N ALA A 185 -19.79 1.68 -14.49
CA ALA A 185 -20.38 1.63 -15.82
C ALA A 185 -19.41 1.01 -16.84
N THR A 186 -18.13 1.42 -16.78
CA THR A 186 -17.05 0.87 -17.62
C THR A 186 -16.84 -0.61 -17.35
N ILE A 187 -16.83 -1.02 -16.07
CA ILE A 187 -16.70 -2.44 -15.67
C ILE A 187 -17.88 -3.26 -16.19
N PHE A 188 -19.10 -2.76 -16.01
CA PHE A 188 -20.32 -3.42 -16.47
C PHE A 188 -20.33 -3.59 -18.00
N GLN A 189 -20.09 -2.51 -18.74
CA GLN A 189 -20.12 -2.52 -20.20
C GLN A 189 -19.06 -3.45 -20.80
N ASN A 190 -17.84 -3.43 -20.26
CA ASN A 190 -16.73 -4.24 -20.79
C ASN A 190 -16.63 -5.62 -20.16
N LYS A 191 -17.42 -5.90 -19.11
CA LYS A 191 -17.35 -7.11 -18.30
C LYS A 191 -15.95 -7.39 -17.76
N THR A 192 -15.21 -6.32 -17.40
CA THR A 192 -13.83 -6.43 -16.92
C THR A 192 -13.83 -7.07 -15.52
N PRO A 193 -13.22 -8.25 -15.29
CA PRO A 193 -13.38 -8.97 -14.03
C PRO A 193 -12.41 -8.48 -12.94
N VAL A 194 -12.65 -7.24 -12.48
CA VAL A 194 -11.92 -6.61 -11.36
C VAL A 194 -12.58 -6.98 -10.03
N LYS A 195 -11.76 -7.23 -9.00
CA LYS A 195 -12.23 -7.38 -7.61
C LYS A 195 -12.12 -6.04 -6.91
N ILE A 196 -13.24 -5.49 -6.46
CA ILE A 196 -13.31 -4.17 -5.84
C ILE A 196 -13.52 -4.37 -4.35
N VAL A 197 -12.56 -3.97 -3.52
CA VAL A 197 -12.64 -4.05 -2.07
C VAL A 197 -12.63 -2.64 -1.51
N VAL A 198 -13.75 -2.24 -0.92
CA VAL A 198 -13.87 -0.96 -0.21
C VAL A 198 -13.68 -1.19 1.28
N LEU A 199 -12.64 -0.60 1.84
CA LEU A 199 -12.39 -0.58 3.29
C LEU A 199 -13.09 0.64 3.88
N ASN A 200 -14.32 0.44 4.33
CA ASN A 200 -15.21 1.51 4.78
C ASN A 200 -15.01 1.77 6.28
N ASN A 201 -14.33 2.86 6.61
CA ASN A 201 -14.16 3.36 7.98
C ASN A 201 -15.00 4.64 8.24
N GLU A 202 -15.82 5.05 7.28
CA GLU A 202 -16.67 6.27 7.31
C GLU A 202 -15.87 7.57 7.54
N HIS A 203 -14.60 7.59 7.13
CA HIS A 203 -13.71 8.73 7.31
C HIS A 203 -12.72 8.91 6.15
N LEU A 204 -12.27 10.15 5.95
CA LEU A 204 -10.98 10.43 5.31
C LEU A 204 -9.84 10.07 6.28
N GLY A 205 -9.65 8.76 6.51
CA GLY A 205 -8.87 8.21 7.62
C GLY A 205 -7.44 8.74 7.76
N MET A 206 -6.74 8.98 6.64
CA MET A 206 -5.39 9.54 6.69
C MET A 206 -5.41 10.95 7.27
N VAL A 207 -6.31 11.83 6.78
CA VAL A 207 -6.43 13.19 7.32
C VAL A 207 -6.92 13.17 8.77
N ARG A 208 -7.84 12.25 9.10
CA ARG A 208 -8.34 12.04 10.47
C ARG A 208 -7.21 11.67 11.44
N GLN A 209 -6.32 10.74 11.08
CA GLN A 209 -5.14 10.39 11.88
C GLN A 209 -4.23 11.60 12.16
N TRP A 210 -3.99 12.45 11.15
CA TRP A 210 -3.19 13.67 11.36
C TRP A 210 -3.90 14.67 12.30
N GLN A 211 -5.21 14.83 12.16
CA GLN A 211 -6.01 15.68 13.05
C GLN A 211 -6.00 15.17 14.50
N GLU A 212 -6.08 13.85 14.69
CA GLU A 212 -5.95 13.20 16.00
C GLU A 212 -4.60 13.46 16.65
N LEU A 213 -3.50 13.19 15.93
CA LEU A 213 -2.15 13.24 16.49
C LEU A 213 -1.60 14.66 16.69
N PHE A 214 -1.96 15.61 15.82
CA PHE A 214 -1.31 16.92 15.77
C PHE A 214 -2.26 18.11 15.95
N PHE A 215 -3.58 17.89 16.01
CA PHE A 215 -4.59 18.95 16.11
C PHE A 215 -5.66 18.64 17.16
N GLU A 216 -5.29 17.97 18.26
CA GLU A 216 -6.17 17.72 19.42
C GLU A 216 -7.49 17.03 19.04
N SER A 217 -7.45 16.11 18.06
CA SER A 217 -8.65 15.41 17.55
C SER A 217 -9.75 16.35 17.04
N ARG A 218 -9.39 17.56 16.58
CA ARG A 218 -10.31 18.49 15.95
C ARG A 218 -10.63 18.04 14.52
N TYR A 219 -11.59 17.12 14.41
CA TYR A 219 -12.01 16.56 13.13
C TYR A 219 -12.74 17.58 12.26
N ALA A 220 -12.06 18.05 11.20
CA ALA A 220 -12.59 19.06 10.29
C ALA A 220 -12.84 18.44 8.92
N SER A 221 -14.13 18.23 8.58
CA SER A 221 -14.60 17.71 7.28
C SER A 221 -14.01 16.35 6.88
N THR A 222 -13.72 15.50 7.88
CA THR A 222 -13.14 14.16 7.68
C THR A 222 -14.12 13.03 7.97
N VAL A 223 -15.20 13.28 8.69
CA VAL A 223 -16.28 12.31 8.93
C VAL A 223 -17.19 12.25 7.71
N MET A 224 -17.54 11.04 7.28
CA MET A 224 -18.28 10.82 6.04
C MET A 224 -19.64 10.15 6.28
N THR A 225 -20.64 10.58 5.51
CA THR A 225 -21.90 9.87 5.36
C THR A 225 -21.89 9.22 3.98
N ASN A 226 -21.73 7.90 3.94
CA ASN A 226 -21.60 7.17 2.69
C ASN A 226 -22.97 6.70 2.16
N PRO A 227 -23.16 6.64 0.83
CA PRO A 227 -24.32 5.97 0.25
C PRO A 227 -24.22 4.45 0.45
N ASP A 228 -25.30 3.74 0.11
CA ASP A 228 -25.27 2.27 0.11
C ASP A 228 -24.47 1.74 -1.10
N PHE A 229 -23.17 1.53 -0.90
CA PHE A 229 -22.26 1.11 -1.98
C PHE A 229 -22.63 -0.24 -2.58
N VAL A 230 -23.19 -1.17 -1.78
CA VAL A 230 -23.67 -2.47 -2.28
C VAL A 230 -24.79 -2.26 -3.28
N ARG A 231 -25.81 -1.47 -2.93
CA ARG A 231 -26.93 -1.18 -3.84
C ARG A 231 -26.47 -0.48 -5.11
N ILE A 232 -25.49 0.42 -5.02
CA ILE A 232 -24.91 1.09 -6.18
C ILE A 232 -24.23 0.07 -7.10
N ALA A 233 -23.40 -0.83 -6.56
CA ALA A 233 -22.74 -1.88 -7.34
C ALA A 233 -23.75 -2.85 -7.99
N GLU A 234 -24.79 -3.26 -7.26
CA GLU A 234 -25.88 -4.09 -7.79
C GLU A 234 -26.64 -3.39 -8.93
N GLY A 235 -26.80 -2.07 -8.86
CA GLY A 235 -27.39 -1.26 -9.93
C GLY A 235 -26.62 -1.31 -11.25
N TYR A 236 -25.31 -1.61 -11.19
CA TYR A 236 -24.47 -1.89 -12.36
C TYR A 236 -24.34 -3.40 -12.66
N HIS A 237 -25.22 -4.24 -12.10
CA HIS A 237 -25.21 -5.69 -12.24
C HIS A 237 -23.90 -6.36 -11.79
N ILE A 238 -23.18 -5.74 -10.85
CA ILE A 238 -21.98 -6.32 -10.25
C ILE A 238 -22.39 -7.05 -8.98
N LYS A 239 -21.96 -8.30 -8.83
CA LYS A 239 -22.19 -9.07 -7.61
C LYS A 239 -21.54 -8.34 -6.44
N ALA A 240 -22.31 -8.08 -5.39
CA ALA A 240 -21.89 -7.22 -4.29
C ALA A 240 -22.19 -7.86 -2.93
N GLN A 241 -21.33 -7.61 -1.94
CA GLN A 241 -21.52 -8.06 -0.58
C GLN A 241 -20.94 -7.05 0.41
N ARG A 242 -21.59 -6.91 1.57
CA ARG A 242 -21.07 -6.18 2.73
C ARG A 242 -20.68 -7.15 3.84
N VAL A 243 -19.51 -6.95 4.43
CA VAL A 243 -19.01 -7.66 5.61
C VAL A 243 -18.86 -6.67 6.76
N SER A 244 -19.49 -6.98 7.89
CA SER A 244 -19.37 -6.22 9.15
C SER A 244 -18.92 -7.06 10.33
N GLU A 245 -18.79 -8.38 10.16
CA GLU A 245 -18.40 -9.30 11.21
C GLU A 245 -17.23 -10.15 10.73
N ARG A 246 -16.19 -10.28 11.58
CA ARG A 246 -14.96 -11.03 11.30
C ARG A 246 -15.20 -12.46 10.83
N LYS A 247 -16.19 -13.15 11.42
CA LYS A 247 -16.54 -14.54 11.07
C LYS A 247 -16.94 -14.72 9.59
N ASN A 248 -17.39 -13.66 8.93
CA ASN A 248 -17.84 -13.67 7.54
C ASN A 248 -16.74 -13.19 6.55
N LEU A 249 -15.63 -12.63 7.05
CA LEU A 249 -14.59 -12.04 6.20
C LEU A 249 -13.97 -13.07 5.26
N ARG A 250 -13.51 -14.19 5.82
CA ARG A 250 -12.81 -15.22 5.06
C ARG A 250 -13.66 -15.78 3.92
N SER A 251 -14.89 -16.20 4.20
CA SER A 251 -15.78 -16.77 3.20
C SER A 251 -16.13 -15.76 2.10
N ALA A 252 -16.35 -14.49 2.45
CA ALA A 252 -16.62 -13.43 1.48
C ALA A 252 -15.42 -13.16 0.55
N VAL A 253 -14.19 -13.16 1.09
CA VAL A 253 -12.97 -12.99 0.29
C VAL A 253 -12.72 -14.20 -0.61
N GLU A 254 -12.92 -15.42 -0.11
CA GLU A 254 -12.82 -16.65 -0.91
C GLU A 254 -13.84 -16.66 -2.07
N GLU A 255 -15.07 -16.24 -1.81
CA GLU A 255 -16.13 -16.10 -2.82
C GLU A 255 -15.79 -15.04 -3.87
N MET A 256 -15.32 -13.87 -3.44
CA MET A 256 -14.89 -12.78 -4.33
C MET A 256 -13.80 -13.23 -5.30
N ILE A 257 -12.76 -13.91 -4.78
CA ILE A 257 -11.62 -14.39 -5.59
C ILE A 257 -12.05 -15.54 -6.50
N ALA A 258 -12.95 -16.42 -6.08
CA ALA A 258 -13.44 -17.52 -6.90
C ALA A 258 -14.40 -17.08 -8.02
N CYS A 259 -15.06 -15.92 -7.87
CA CYS A 259 -15.93 -15.37 -8.90
C CYS A 259 -15.16 -15.09 -10.19
N LYS A 260 -15.72 -15.41 -11.36
CA LYS A 260 -15.05 -15.16 -12.66
C LYS A 260 -15.33 -13.77 -13.22
N GLU A 261 -16.34 -13.09 -12.70
CA GLU A 261 -16.78 -11.77 -13.12
C GLU A 261 -16.28 -10.70 -12.15
N ALA A 262 -16.65 -9.44 -12.38
CA ALA A 262 -16.40 -8.38 -11.42
C ALA A 262 -17.14 -8.67 -10.10
N TYR A 263 -16.53 -8.29 -8.98
CA TYR A 263 -17.10 -8.51 -7.66
C TYR A 263 -16.82 -7.30 -6.77
N PHE A 264 -17.83 -6.84 -6.04
CA PHE A 264 -17.74 -5.75 -5.10
C PHE A 264 -17.85 -6.28 -3.66
N LEU A 265 -16.87 -5.97 -2.82
CA LEU A 265 -16.83 -6.31 -1.42
C LEU A 265 -16.63 -5.05 -0.59
N GLU A 266 -17.65 -4.64 0.15
CA GLU A 266 -17.52 -3.62 1.18
C GLU A 266 -17.18 -4.30 2.50
N VAL A 267 -16.10 -3.88 3.15
CA VAL A 267 -15.75 -4.31 4.50
C VAL A 267 -15.83 -3.12 5.43
N LYS A 268 -16.72 -3.20 6.43
CA LYS A 268 -16.77 -2.22 7.52
C LYS A 268 -15.59 -2.48 8.45
N VAL A 269 -14.67 -1.53 8.49
CA VAL A 269 -13.47 -1.61 9.34
C VAL A 269 -13.54 -0.55 10.44
N GLU A 270 -12.66 -0.68 11.42
CA GLU A 270 -12.58 0.22 12.55
C GLU A 270 -12.33 1.68 12.13
N LYS A 271 -13.09 2.59 12.74
CA LYS A 271 -13.14 3.99 12.30
C LYS A 271 -11.91 4.78 12.67
N GLU A 272 -11.30 4.46 13.82
CA GLU A 272 -10.25 5.24 14.48
C GLU A 272 -8.89 4.56 14.49
N ASP A 273 -8.70 3.49 13.71
CA ASP A 273 -7.37 2.88 13.57
C ASP A 273 -6.38 3.85 12.91
N ASN A 274 -5.13 3.79 13.38
CA ASN A 274 -4.02 4.62 12.92
C ASN A 274 -2.93 3.75 12.29
N VAL A 275 -2.30 4.26 11.24
CA VAL A 275 -1.22 3.56 10.54
C VAL A 275 0.10 3.82 11.27
N PHE A 276 0.71 2.72 11.72
CA PHE A 276 2.05 2.70 12.28
C PHE A 276 2.92 1.63 11.59
N PRO A 277 4.26 1.70 11.76
CA PRO A 277 5.02 2.84 12.26
C PRO A 277 4.88 4.10 11.40
N MET A 278 5.20 5.23 12.00
CA MET A 278 5.15 6.55 11.36
C MET A 278 6.42 7.34 11.66
N ILE A 279 6.93 8.02 10.63
CA ILE A 279 7.94 9.08 10.80
C ILE A 279 7.17 10.41 10.78
N PRO A 280 7.13 11.17 11.89
CA PRO A 280 6.49 12.49 11.90
C PRO A 280 7.12 13.44 10.87
N SER A 281 6.35 14.40 10.37
CA SER A 281 6.87 15.42 9.44
C SER A 281 8.10 16.12 10.02
N GLY A 282 9.18 16.16 9.23
CA GLY A 282 10.45 16.79 9.61
C GLY A 282 11.35 15.96 10.51
N ALA A 283 10.93 14.78 10.97
CA ALA A 283 11.76 13.90 11.79
C ALA A 283 12.76 13.07 10.96
N SER A 284 13.76 12.48 11.63
CA SER A 284 14.66 11.52 11.00
C SER A 284 13.98 10.16 10.81
N VAL A 285 14.45 9.37 9.84
CA VAL A 285 14.06 7.95 9.72
C VAL A 285 14.36 7.17 11.01
N SER A 286 15.40 7.59 11.74
CA SER A 286 15.79 7.00 13.02
C SER A 286 14.78 7.28 14.15
N ASP A 287 13.92 8.29 14.00
CA ASP A 287 12.93 8.73 14.99
C ASP A 287 11.55 8.10 14.75
N ILE A 288 11.54 6.95 14.07
CA ILE A 288 10.33 6.21 13.74
C ILE A 288 9.53 5.84 15.00
N ARG A 289 8.23 6.09 14.97
CA ARG A 289 7.32 5.79 16.07
C ARG A 289 6.52 4.53 15.76
N LEU A 290 6.42 3.63 16.74
CA LEU A 290 5.58 2.42 16.66
C LEU A 290 4.18 2.60 17.28
N LYS A 291 3.93 3.75 17.91
CA LYS A 291 2.69 4.16 18.56
C LYS A 291 2.68 5.67 18.79
#